data_AF-A0A956A3U7-F1
#
_entry.id   AF-A0A956A3U7-F1
#
_cell.length_a   1.000
_cell.length_b   1.000
_cell.length_c   1.000
_cell.angle_alpha   90.00
_cell.angle_beta   90.00
_cell.angle_gamma   90.00
#
_symmetry.space_group_name_H-M   'P 1'
#
loop_
_entity.id
_entity.type
_entity.pdbx_description
1 polymer ?
#
loop_
_entity_poly.entity_id
_entity_poly.type
_entity_poly.pdbx_seq_one_letter_code
_entity_poly.pdbx_strand_id
1 'polypeptide(L)'
;ALGAEVELAALPRSRGHDATCRALGLDPALALCAGGEDYELLFTVDPRHADAGRLARRLGVSVAEIGRLTARRGVRGLPPGASGWRHF
;
A
#
# COMPACT_ATOMS: atom_id res chain seq x y z
N ALA A 1 22.05 0.97 2.11
CA ALA A 1 20.92 1.82 1.67
C ALA A 1 19.62 1.04 1.87
N LEU A 2 18.47 1.72 2.02
CA LEU A 2 17.17 1.07 2.25
C LEU A 2 16.16 1.54 1.21
N GLY A 3 15.32 0.62 0.73
CA GLY A 3 14.18 0.91 -0.13
C GLY A 3 13.10 -0.16 0.00
N ALA A 4 12.09 -0.09 -0.86
CA ALA A 4 10.94 -1.00 -0.84
C ALA A 4 10.49 -1.38 -2.24
N GLU A 5 9.98 -2.60 -2.38
CA GLU A 5 9.25 -3.06 -3.56
C GLU A 5 7.82 -3.35 -3.14
N VAL A 6 6.89 -2.63 -3.74
CA VAL A 6 5.45 -2.69 -3.45
C VAL A 6 4.79 -3.55 -4.52
N GLU A 7 3.92 -4.45 -4.11
CA GLU A 7 3.05 -5.23 -4.99
C GLU A 7 1.69 -4.54 -5.09
N LEU A 8 1.49 -3.77 -6.16
CA LEU A 8 0.26 -3.01 -6.40
C LEU A 8 -1.02 -3.87 -6.35
N ALA A 9 -0.93 -5.13 -6.77
CA ALA A 9 -2.06 -6.05 -6.75
C ALA A 9 -2.49 -6.41 -5.31
N ALA A 10 -1.54 -6.44 -4.37
CA ALA A 10 -1.74 -6.81 -2.98
C ALA A 10 -2.22 -5.66 -2.08
N LEU A 11 -2.19 -4.41 -2.57
CA LEU A 11 -2.72 -3.27 -1.81
C LEU A 11 -4.22 -3.49 -1.47
N PRO A 12 -4.63 -3.30 -0.20
CA PRO A 12 -6.02 -3.36 0.20
C PRO A 12 -6.87 -2.37 -0.61
N ARG A 13 -8.01 -2.83 -1.13
CA ARG A 13 -8.97 -1.98 -1.84
C ARG A 13 -10.28 -1.98 -1.08
N SER A 14 -10.83 -0.79 -0.81
CA SER A 14 -12.17 -0.68 -0.26
C SER A 14 -13.21 -1.16 -1.27
N ARG A 15 -14.35 -1.66 -0.77
CA ARG A 15 -15.43 -2.11 -1.64
C ARG A 15 -15.91 -0.94 -2.50
N GLY A 16 -15.92 -1.15 -3.81
CA GLY A 16 -16.39 -0.16 -4.77
C GLY A 16 -15.34 0.86 -5.23
N HIS A 17 -14.12 0.84 -4.67
CA HIS A 17 -13.00 1.74 -5.07
C HIS A 17 -12.89 1.89 -6.59
N ASP A 18 -12.68 0.78 -7.28
CA ASP A 18 -12.52 0.73 -8.73
C ASP A 18 -13.71 1.31 -9.50
N ALA A 19 -14.93 0.98 -9.08
CA ALA A 19 -16.15 1.45 -9.74
C ALA A 19 -16.31 2.97 -9.55
N THR A 20 -16.07 3.46 -8.34
CA THR A 20 -16.12 4.89 -8.00
C THR A 20 -15.05 5.67 -8.76
N CYS A 21 -13.81 5.21 -8.78
CA CYS A 21 -12.74 5.85 -9.55
C CYS A 21 -13.11 5.97 -11.02
N ARG A 22 -13.59 4.87 -11.65
CA ARG A 22 -14.02 4.89 -13.05
C ARG A 22 -15.19 5.85 -13.29
N ALA A 23 -16.19 5.88 -12.41
CA ALA A 23 -17.33 6.79 -12.52
C ALA A 23 -16.92 8.28 -12.43
N LEU A 24 -15.83 8.56 -11.70
CA LEU A 24 -15.25 9.90 -11.56
C LEU A 24 -14.18 10.23 -12.62
N GLY A 25 -13.88 9.30 -13.54
CA GLY A 25 -12.82 9.48 -14.53
C GLY A 25 -11.41 9.44 -13.96
N LEU A 26 -11.22 8.85 -12.78
CA LEU A 26 -9.93 8.69 -12.11
C LEU A 26 -9.29 7.33 -12.44
N ASP A 27 -7.96 7.30 -12.50
CA ASP A 27 -7.21 6.04 -12.55
C ASP A 27 -7.27 5.35 -11.16
N PRO A 28 -7.85 4.13 -11.04
CA PRO A 28 -7.98 3.47 -9.75
C PRO A 28 -6.65 3.12 -9.08
N ALA A 29 -5.61 2.80 -9.85
CA ALA A 29 -4.29 2.47 -9.30
C ALA A 29 -3.59 3.73 -8.80
N LEU A 30 -3.69 4.84 -9.53
CA LEU A 30 -3.14 6.11 -9.09
C LEU A 30 -3.86 6.60 -7.83
N ALA A 31 -5.19 6.57 -7.80
CA ALA A 31 -5.98 6.96 -6.63
C ALA A 31 -5.63 6.11 -5.40
N LEU A 32 -5.38 4.82 -5.56
CA LEU A 32 -4.98 3.92 -4.48
C LEU A 32 -3.58 4.23 -3.92
N CYS A 33 -2.66 4.72 -4.74
CA CYS A 33 -1.26 4.92 -4.35
C CYS A 33 -0.88 6.38 -4.03
N ALA A 34 -1.63 7.34 -4.57
CA ALA A 34 -1.40 8.78 -4.42
C ALA A 34 -2.43 9.45 -3.51
N GLY A 35 -3.39 8.67 -3.00
CA GLY A 35 -4.32 9.11 -1.98
C GLY A 35 -3.61 9.58 -0.71
N GLY A 36 -4.38 10.16 0.19
CA GLY A 36 -3.92 10.63 1.48
C GLY A 36 -5.08 10.58 2.48
N GLU A 37 -4.79 10.91 3.74
CA GLU A 37 -5.80 11.02 4.79
C GLU A 37 -6.53 9.72 5.16
N ASP A 38 -6.02 8.56 4.72
CA ASP A 38 -6.57 7.25 5.14
C ASP A 38 -6.21 6.92 6.60
N TYR A 39 -5.16 7.55 7.15
CA TYR A 39 -4.63 7.32 8.50
C TYR A 39 -4.36 5.84 8.85
N GLU A 40 -4.12 5.02 7.84
CA GLU A 40 -3.77 3.61 7.98
C GLU A 40 -2.30 3.41 8.40
N LEU A 41 -2.03 2.26 9.02
CA LEU A 41 -0.67 1.89 9.41
C LEU A 41 0.12 1.32 8.23
N LEU A 42 1.34 1.83 8.05
CA LEU A 42 2.35 1.24 7.18
C LEU A 42 3.56 0.83 8.02
N PHE A 43 3.82 -0.47 8.09
CA PHE A 43 4.89 -1.03 8.92
C PHE A 43 5.59 -2.19 8.22
N THR A 44 6.65 -2.69 8.84
CA THR A 44 7.42 -3.84 8.34
C THR A 44 7.60 -4.87 9.43
N VAL A 45 7.78 -6.13 9.02
CA VAL A 45 7.96 -7.27 9.92
C VAL A 45 9.11 -8.13 9.42
N ASP A 46 9.81 -8.78 10.33
CA ASP A 46 10.75 -9.83 9.96
C ASP A 46 9.94 -11.10 9.63
N PRO A 47 10.03 -11.62 8.39
CA PRO A 47 9.23 -12.78 7.95
C PRO A 47 9.52 -14.05 8.75
N ARG A 48 10.64 -14.10 9.49
CA ARG A 48 10.96 -15.22 10.39
C ARG A 48 10.12 -15.22 11.66
N HIS A 49 9.52 -14.09 12.02
CA HIS A 49 8.82 -13.91 13.29
C HIS A 49 7.30 -13.75 13.13
N ALA A 50 6.82 -13.21 12.00
CA ALA A 50 5.40 -13.04 11.76
C ALA A 50 5.08 -12.96 10.26
N ASP A 51 3.85 -13.37 9.93
CA ASP A 51 3.21 -13.13 8.64
C ASP A 51 1.93 -12.30 8.85
N ALA A 52 1.40 -11.73 7.77
CA ALA A 52 0.21 -10.90 7.81
C ALA A 52 -1.02 -11.63 8.39
N GLY A 53 -1.21 -12.92 8.05
CA GLY A 53 -2.33 -13.72 8.54
C GLY A 53 -2.26 -13.99 10.05
N ARG A 54 -1.06 -14.27 10.59
CA ARG A 54 -0.82 -14.42 12.02
C ARG A 54 -1.08 -13.14 12.77
N LEU A 55 -0.64 -11.99 12.24
CA LEU A 55 -0.89 -10.68 12.85
C LEU A 55 -2.37 -10.32 12.82
N ALA A 56 -3.04 -10.53 11.69
CA ALA A 56 -4.47 -10.27 11.55
C ALA A 56 -5.29 -11.03 12.60
N ARG A 57 -5.03 -12.33 12.76
CA ARG A 57 -5.70 -13.15 13.79
C ARG A 57 -5.41 -12.67 15.22
N ARG A 58 -4.16 -12.33 15.50
CA ARG A 58 -3.74 -11.91 16.86
C ARG A 58 -4.33 -10.55 17.25
N LEU A 59 -4.41 -9.62 16.29
CA LEU A 59 -4.85 -8.24 16.54
C LEU A 59 -6.36 -8.05 16.33
N GLY A 60 -7.03 -8.98 15.67
CA GLY A 60 -8.46 -8.87 15.36
C GLY A 60 -8.78 -7.81 14.30
N VAL A 61 -7.80 -7.41 13.49
CA VAL A 61 -7.93 -6.42 12.40
C VAL A 61 -7.31 -6.95 11.12
N SER A 62 -7.70 -6.39 9.97
CA SER A 62 -7.08 -6.74 8.69
C SER A 62 -5.62 -6.28 8.65
N VAL A 63 -4.73 -7.17 8.23
CA VAL A 63 -3.33 -6.87 7.96
C VAL A 63 -3.01 -7.45 6.58
N ALA A 64 -2.41 -6.64 5.71
CA ALA A 64 -2.01 -7.06 4.37
C ALA A 64 -0.50 -6.93 4.21
N GLU A 65 0.14 -7.99 3.71
CA GLU A 65 1.50 -7.91 3.19
C GLU A 65 1.44 -7.33 1.78
N ILE A 66 2.09 -6.19 1.56
CA ILE A 66 2.00 -5.44 0.31
C ILE A 66 3.35 -5.31 -0.42
N GLY A 67 4.34 -6.08 0.00
CA GLY A 67 5.68 -6.01 -0.56
C GLY A 67 6.79 -6.28 0.45
N ARG A 68 8.00 -5.83 0.12
CA ARG A 68 9.20 -6.12 0.92
C ARG A 68 10.22 -4.98 0.94
N LEU A 69 11.01 -4.92 2.00
CA LEU A 69 12.19 -4.06 2.08
C LEU A 69 13.34 -4.60 1.23
N THR A 70 14.16 -3.70 0.68
CA THR A 70 15.32 -4.04 -0.16
C THR A 70 16.53 -3.18 0.19
N ALA A 71 17.73 -3.66 -0.15
CA ALA A 71 18.98 -2.90 0.04
C ALA A 71 19.17 -1.76 -0.99
N ARG A 72 18.36 -1.74 -2.06
CA ARG A 72 18.41 -0.73 -3.11
C ARG A 72 17.54 0.47 -2.73
N ARG A 73 18.15 1.66 -2.64
CA ARG A 73 17.44 2.91 -2.31
C ARG A 73 16.23 3.15 -3.22
N GLY A 74 15.15 3.66 -2.63
CA GLY A 74 13.93 4.10 -3.32
C GLY A 74 12.78 3.09 -3.26
N VAL A 75 11.61 3.54 -3.67
CA VAL A 75 10.36 2.73 -3.74
C VAL A 75 10.09 2.36 -5.19
N ARG A 76 9.67 1.12 -5.43
CA ARG A 76 9.36 0.57 -6.76
C ARG A 76 8.02 -0.18 -6.73
N GLY A 77 7.41 -0.34 -7.91
CA GLY A 77 6.13 -1.05 -8.06
C GLY A 77 4.88 -0.16 -7.94
N LEU A 78 5.06 1.16 -7.81
CA LEU A 78 3.97 2.14 -7.84
C LEU A 78 3.72 2.66 -9.26
N PRO A 79 2.47 3.08 -9.59
CA PRO A 79 2.18 3.66 -10.89
C PRO A 79 2.93 4.98 -11.10
N PRO A 80 3.25 5.34 -12.36
CA PRO A 80 3.82 6.65 -12.66
C PRO A 80 2.95 7.79 -12.13
N GLY A 81 3.57 8.81 -11.55
CA GLY A 81 2.85 9.95 -10.96
C GLY A 81 2.29 9.70 -9.56
N ALA A 82 2.44 8.50 -8.99
CA ALA A 82 2.11 8.28 -7.58
C ALA A 82 3.01 9.13 -6.68
N SER A 83 2.42 10.09 -5.98
CA SER A 83 3.11 10.98 -5.06
C SER A 83 2.22 11.31 -3.86
N GLY A 84 2.83 11.58 -2.71
CA GLY A 84 2.11 12.12 -1.57
C GLY A 84 1.82 13.61 -1.70
N TRP A 85 0.95 14.11 -0.82
CA TRP A 85 0.65 15.52 -0.67
C TRP A 85 1.91 16.37 -0.41
N ARG A 86 1.96 17.57 -1.01
CA ARG A 86 3.01 18.58 -0.79
C ARG A 86 2.33 19.90 -0.41
N HIS A 87 2.74 20.51 0.68
CA HIS A 87 2.16 21.77 1.16
C HIS A 87 2.48 22.99 0.28
N PHE A 88 3.57 22.95 -0.50
CA PHE A 88 4.05 24.05 -1.34
C PHE A 88 4.66 23.54 -2.66
#